data_AF-A0A5C7RRU9-F1
#
_entry.id   AF-A0A5C7RRU9-F1
#
_cell.length_a   1.000
_cell.length_b   1.000
_cell.length_c   1.000
_cell.angle_alpha   90.00
_cell.angle_beta   90.00
_cell.angle_gamma   90.00
#
_symmetry.space_group_name_H-M   'P 1'
#
loop_
_entity.id
_entity.type
_entity.pdbx_description
1 polymer ?
#
loop_
_entity_poly.entity_id
_entity_poly.type
_entity_poly.pdbx_seq_one_letter_code
_entity_poly.pdbx_strand_id
1 'polypeptide(L)'
;MLKLYLRHAAPWARASFLGLTAASAWLVALPAAQAAETPPSPPAVSNPFAHYRAWREDALQDWRQANDRVGEIGGWRTYLRESQQTGEAPDQTGQAHHAH
;
A
#
# COMPACT_ATOMS: atom_id res chain seq x y z
N MET A 1 -18.16 -28.14 10.35
CA MET A 1 -18.10 -27.10 11.40
C MET A 1 -19.48 -26.99 12.04
N LEU A 2 -19.51 -27.12 13.36
CA LEU A 2 -20.69 -27.48 14.16
C LEU A 2 -21.65 -26.28 14.35
N LYS A 3 -22.95 -26.54 14.20
CA LYS A 3 -24.05 -25.55 14.29
C LYS A 3 -24.28 -25.06 15.73
N LEU A 4 -24.71 -23.79 15.80
CA LEU A 4 -25.36 -23.04 16.87
C LEU A 4 -25.65 -23.78 18.18
N TYR A 5 -25.33 -23.15 19.32
CA TYR A 5 -26.27 -23.02 20.45
C TYR A 5 -25.97 -21.73 21.25
N LEU A 6 -26.69 -20.64 20.94
CA LEU A 6 -27.00 -19.63 21.96
C LEU A 6 -27.95 -20.27 22.96
N ARG A 7 -27.60 -20.27 24.24
CA ARG A 7 -28.46 -20.74 25.32
C ARG A 7 -28.79 -19.59 26.27
N HIS A 8 -30.10 -19.32 26.32
CA HIS A 8 -30.99 -19.06 27.47
C HIS A 8 -30.55 -17.99 28.50
N ALA A 9 -31.28 -16.87 28.60
CA ALA A 9 -32.46 -16.70 29.48
C ALA A 9 -32.07 -16.72 30.97
N ALA A 10 -32.49 -15.83 31.86
CA ALA A 10 -33.59 -14.87 31.90
C ALA A 10 -33.27 -13.86 33.04
N PRO A 11 -34.12 -12.84 33.27
CA PRO A 11 -33.81 -11.69 34.11
C PRO A 11 -34.06 -12.01 35.58
N TRP A 12 -33.11 -11.69 36.46
CA TRP A 12 -33.42 -11.58 37.87
C TRP A 12 -33.76 -10.14 38.23
N ALA A 13 -35.06 -9.93 38.29
CA ALA A 13 -35.72 -8.85 38.99
C ALA A 13 -35.23 -8.71 40.43
N ARG A 14 -35.57 -7.54 40.99
CA ARG A 14 -35.59 -7.16 42.41
C ARG A 14 -34.28 -6.50 42.85
N ALA A 15 -34.28 -5.33 43.48
CA ALA A 15 -35.36 -4.56 44.07
C ALA A 15 -34.94 -3.09 44.09
N SER A 16 -35.91 -2.22 43.84
CA SER A 16 -35.87 -0.83 44.25
C SER A 16 -35.68 -0.77 45.77
N PHE A 17 -34.55 -0.21 46.22
CA PHE A 17 -34.47 0.42 47.53
C PHE A 17 -34.20 1.90 47.31
N LEU A 18 -35.30 2.66 47.33
CA LEU A 18 -35.31 4.09 47.61
C LEU A 18 -34.84 4.26 49.06
N GLY A 19 -33.53 4.47 49.23
CA GLY A 19 -32.92 4.93 50.47
C GLY A 19 -32.64 6.42 50.35
N LEU A 20 -33.53 7.22 50.91
CA LEU A 20 -33.41 8.67 51.04
C LEU A 20 -32.28 9.00 52.03
N THR A 21 -31.09 9.36 51.53
CA THR A 21 -30.05 10.04 52.33
C THR A 21 -29.81 11.44 51.77
N ALA A 22 -30.77 12.32 52.04
CA ALA A 22 -30.53 13.75 51.98
C ALA A 22 -29.70 14.15 53.21
N ALA A 23 -28.45 14.55 52.97
CA ALA A 23 -27.71 15.58 53.71
C ALA A 23 -26.20 15.28 53.64
N SER A 24 -25.53 15.88 52.66
CA SER A 24 -24.16 16.33 52.85
C SER A 24 -23.98 17.59 52.03
N ALA A 25 -23.75 18.67 52.77
CA ALA A 25 -23.65 20.02 52.32
C ALA A 25 -22.60 20.16 51.21
N TRP A 26 -23.02 20.80 50.12
CA TRP A 26 -22.25 21.74 49.30
C TRP A 26 -20.77 21.91 49.70
N LEU A 27 -19.92 21.00 49.25
CA LEU A 27 -18.56 21.37 48.90
C LEU A 27 -18.65 22.00 47.51
N VAL A 28 -18.54 23.32 47.48
CA VAL A 28 -18.35 24.11 46.27
C VAL A 28 -17.18 23.47 45.52
N ALA A 29 -17.50 22.70 44.48
CA ALA A 29 -16.53 22.32 43.48
C ALA A 29 -16.14 23.61 42.77
N LEU A 30 -15.05 24.24 43.22
CA LEU A 30 -14.31 25.14 42.36
C LEU A 30 -14.03 24.32 41.09
N PRO A 31 -14.40 24.81 39.89
CA PRO A 31 -13.89 24.17 38.69
C PRO A 31 -12.37 24.34 38.79
N ALA A 32 -11.67 23.25 39.09
CA ALA A 32 -10.25 23.20 38.81
C ALA A 32 -10.19 23.43 37.30
N ALA A 33 -9.75 24.62 36.90
CA ALA A 33 -9.37 24.90 35.53
C ALA A 33 -8.15 24.01 35.27
N GLN A 34 -8.41 22.74 34.96
CA GLN A 34 -7.46 21.86 34.35
C GLN A 34 -7.21 22.52 33.00
N ALA A 35 -6.13 23.29 32.91
CA ALA A 35 -5.56 23.65 31.62
C ALA A 35 -5.27 22.31 30.94
N ALA A 36 -6.21 21.86 30.11
CA ALA A 36 -6.02 20.71 29.28
C ALA A 36 -4.85 21.07 28.38
N GLU A 37 -3.68 20.52 28.70
CA GLU A 37 -2.50 20.69 27.88
C GLU A 37 -2.86 20.11 26.51
N THR A 38 -2.91 20.98 25.51
CA THR A 38 -3.25 20.54 24.16
C THR A 38 -2.13 19.60 23.73
N PRO A 39 -2.42 18.32 23.42
CA PRO A 39 -1.38 17.40 23.02
C PRO A 39 -0.64 17.98 21.80
N PRO A 40 0.68 17.78 21.71
CA PRO A 40 1.46 18.29 20.59
C PRO A 40 0.85 17.81 19.28
N SER A 41 0.70 18.71 18.32
CA SER A 41 0.22 18.33 16.99
C SER A 41 1.17 17.29 16.39
N PRO A 42 0.63 16.25 15.74
CA PRO A 42 1.46 15.25 15.09
C PRO A 42 2.37 15.91 14.04
N PRO A 43 3.57 15.37 13.80
CA PRO A 43 4.46 15.90 12.78
C PRO A 43 3.75 15.92 11.44
N ALA A 44 3.97 16.98 10.66
CA ALA A 44 3.43 17.08 9.32
C ALA A 44 3.91 15.89 8.48
N VAL A 45 2.98 15.06 8.01
CA VAL A 45 3.29 13.93 7.14
C VAL A 45 3.56 14.49 5.74
N SER A 46 4.80 14.36 5.28
CA SER A 46 5.15 14.71 3.90
C SER A 46 4.47 13.76 2.92
N ASN A 47 3.88 14.30 1.85
CA ASN A 47 3.31 13.48 0.79
C ASN A 47 4.45 12.87 -0.06
N PRO A 48 4.65 11.54 -0.07
CA PRO A 48 5.71 10.90 -0.85
C PRO A 48 5.53 11.06 -2.37
N PHE A 49 4.33 11.42 -2.82
CA PHE A 49 4.00 11.67 -4.21
C PHE A 49 3.93 13.15 -4.57
N ALA A 50 4.45 14.05 -3.73
CA ALA A 50 4.44 15.49 -4.00
C ALA A 50 5.04 15.87 -5.37
N HIS A 51 5.96 15.05 -5.88
CA HIS A 51 6.60 15.23 -7.18
C HIS A 51 6.23 14.16 -8.21
N TYR A 52 5.26 13.29 -7.88
CA TYR A 52 4.85 12.25 -8.82
C TYR A 52 4.13 12.87 -10.00
N ARG A 53 4.73 12.71 -11.18
CA ARG A 53 4.08 13.06 -12.45
C ARG A 53 3.36 11.82 -12.96
N ALA A 54 2.04 11.93 -13.10
CA ALA A 54 1.26 10.88 -13.73
C ALA A 54 1.80 10.60 -15.14
N TRP A 55 1.82 9.32 -15.50
CA TRP A 55 2.07 8.90 -16.88
C TRP A 55 1.10 9.62 -17.81
N ARG A 56 1.62 10.13 -18.92
CA ARG A 56 0.82 10.68 -20.00
C ARG A 56 1.18 9.96 -21.27
N GLU A 57 0.16 9.68 -22.07
CA GLU A 57 0.39 9.19 -23.41
C GLU A 57 1.02 10.29 -24.26
N ASP A 58 2.07 9.94 -24.98
CA ASP A 58 2.63 10.80 -26.01
C ASP A 58 1.66 10.88 -27.20
N ALA A 59 1.87 11.87 -28.06
CA ALA A 59 1.09 12.00 -29.28
C ALA A 59 1.20 10.73 -30.13
N LEU A 60 0.05 10.21 -30.56
CA LEU A 60 -0.04 9.08 -31.50
C LEU A 60 0.77 9.38 -32.76
N GLN A 61 1.80 8.58 -33.01
CA GLN A 61 2.64 8.65 -34.20
C GLN A 61 2.05 7.80 -35.32
N ASP A 62 2.40 8.11 -36.57
CA ASP A 62 2.04 7.27 -37.72
C ASP A 62 2.90 6.01 -37.73
N TRP A 63 2.27 4.88 -37.40
CA TRP A 63 2.92 3.58 -37.36
C TRP A 63 3.46 3.13 -38.72
N ARG A 64 2.88 3.58 -39.84
CA ARG A 64 3.36 3.19 -41.18
C ARG A 64 4.69 3.87 -41.47
N GLN A 65 4.77 5.17 -41.21
CA GLN A 65 6.01 5.93 -41.40
C GLN A 65 7.15 5.36 -40.55
N ALA A 66 6.87 4.96 -39.31
CA ALA A 66 7.86 4.30 -38.45
C ALA A 66 8.37 2.98 -39.07
N ASN A 67 7.46 2.18 -39.64
CA ASN A 67 7.81 0.92 -40.29
C ASN A 67 8.58 1.12 -41.61
N ASP A 68 8.20 2.12 -42.41
CA ASP A 68 8.92 2.47 -43.63
C ASP A 68 10.37 2.84 -43.31
N ARG A 69 10.58 3.63 -42.26
CA ARG A 69 11.92 3.99 -41.77
C ARG A 69 12.74 2.78 -41.33
N VAL A 70 12.11 1.82 -40.65
CA VAL A 70 12.78 0.54 -40.32
C VAL A 70 13.18 -0.20 -41.60
N GLY A 71 12.33 -0.19 -42.63
CA GLY A 71 12.64 -0.74 -43.95
C GLY A 71 13.88 -0.10 -44.60
N GLU A 72 13.99 1.22 -44.57
CA GLU A 72 15.15 1.96 -45.12
C GLU A 72 16.48 1.58 -44.46
N ILE A 73 16.46 1.25 -43.16
CA ILE A 73 17.66 0.88 -42.37
C ILE A 73 18.07 -0.60 -42.61
N GLY A 74 17.30 -1.34 -43.41
CA GLY A 74 17.53 -2.76 -43.72
C GLY A 74 16.55 -3.71 -43.03
N GLY A 75 15.54 -3.15 -42.35
CA GLY A 75 14.44 -3.90 -41.76
C GLY A 75 14.84 -4.73 -40.55
N TRP A 76 13.94 -5.63 -40.15
CA TRP A 76 14.13 -6.54 -39.02
C TRP A 76 15.35 -7.46 -39.14
N ARG A 77 15.84 -7.70 -40.38
CA ARG A 77 17.01 -8.55 -40.64
C ARG A 77 18.32 -7.92 -40.15
N THR A 78 18.42 -6.60 -40.17
CA THR A 78 19.58 -5.87 -39.62
C THR A 78 19.66 -6.11 -38.11
N TYR A 79 18.57 -5.87 -37.39
CA TYR A 79 18.49 -6.10 -35.94
C TYR A 79 18.76 -7.56 -35.56
N LEU A 80 18.25 -8.52 -36.34
CA LEU A 80 18.53 -9.94 -36.11
C LEU A 80 20.03 -10.25 -36.21
N ARG A 81 20.74 -9.64 -37.16
CA ARG A 81 22.18 -9.85 -37.31
C ARG A 81 22.96 -9.26 -36.13
N GLU A 82 22.60 -8.05 -35.71
CA GLU A 82 23.22 -7.36 -34.56
C GLU A 82 22.98 -8.12 -33.24
N SER A 83 21.77 -8.65 -33.03
CA SER A 83 21.45 -9.43 -31.82
C SER A 83 22.26 -10.73 -31.72
N GLN A 84 22.54 -11.37 -32.86
CA GLN A 84 23.33 -12.61 -32.91
C GLN A 84 24.82 -12.34 -32.67
N GLN A 85 25.33 -11.19 -33.14
CA GLN A 85 26.74 -10.80 -32.93
C GLN A 85 27.06 -10.50 -31.46
N THR A 86 26.06 -10.10 -30.68
CA THR A 86 26.22 -9.85 -29.23
C THR A 86 26.14 -11.16 -28.42
N GLY A 87 25.79 -12.30 -29.05
CA GLY A 87 25.55 -13.59 -28.42
C GLY A 87 26.72 -14.59 -28.44
N GLU A 88 27.84 -14.31 -29.12
CA GLU A 88 28.96 -15.24 -29.23
C GLU A 88 30.29 -14.62 -28.79
N ALA A 89 30.56 -14.69 -27.49
CA ALA A 89 31.86 -15.14 -27.03
C ALA A 89 31.66 -16.58 -26.50
N PRO A 90 32.19 -17.62 -27.17
CA PRO A 90 32.11 -18.96 -26.61
C PRO A 90 32.95 -19.00 -25.34
N ASP A 91 32.29 -19.20 -24.20
CA ASP A 91 32.94 -19.51 -22.94
C ASP A 91 33.59 -20.90 -23.08
N GLN A 92 34.88 -20.93 -23.44
CA GLN A 92 35.70 -22.14 -23.60
C GLN A 92 36.04 -22.81 -22.25
N THR A 93 35.21 -22.65 -21.22
CA THR A 93 35.50 -23.12 -19.85
C THR A 93 34.64 -24.32 -19.42
N GLY A 94 33.68 -24.79 -20.24
CA GLY A 94 32.70 -25.79 -19.81
C GLY A 94 32.81 -27.22 -20.36
N GLN A 95 33.67 -27.53 -21.34
CA GLN A 95 33.59 -28.80 -22.10
C GLN A 95 34.70 -29.84 -21.82
N ALA A 96 35.48 -29.72 -20.74
CA ALA A 96 36.61 -30.65 -20.47
C ALA A 96 36.40 -31.67 -19.34
N HIS A 97 35.20 -31.82 -18.74
CA HIS A 97 35.05 -32.59 -17.49
C HIS A 97 33.97 -33.70 -17.47
N HIS A 98 33.50 -34.20 -18.61
CA HIS A 98 32.60 -35.36 -18.63
C HIS A 98 33.05 -36.44 -19.63
N ALA A 99 34.19 -37.05 -19.34
CA ALA A 99 34.55 -38.36 -19.88
C ALA A 99 35.51 -39.04 -18.91
N HIS A 100 34.99 -39.87 -18.00
CA HIS A 100 35.68 -41.01 -17.40
C HIS A 100 34.64 -41.95 -16.76
#